data_AF-A0A3S2CX17-F1
#
_entry.id   AF-A0A3S2CX17-F1
#
_cell.length_a   1.000
_cell.length_b   1.000
_cell.length_c   1.000
_cell.angle_alpha   90.00
_cell.angle_beta   90.00
_cell.angle_gamma   90.00
#
_symmetry.space_group_name_H-M   'P 1'
#
loop_
_entity.id
_entity.type
_entity.pdbx_description
1 polymer ?
#
loop_
_entity_poly.entity_id
_entity_poly.type
_entity_poly.pdbx_seq_one_letter_code
_entity_poly.pdbx_strand_id
1 'polypeptide(L)'
;PYRPHPGGYENGAELVAGLKTIADFDISVAAYPEKHPQSPDFATDIEMLKRKVDNGATRAITQFFFDNDLYERYVERVRRAGIYIPIVPGIQPVHSFKQVANFSARAGAHVPGWLAERFEGLDKDPQTHALVASAVAAEQVMDLVERGVGDFHFYTMNRADLVFAICHMIGIRSHEAAAAGSAAA
;
A
#
# COMPACT_ATOMS: atom_id res chain seq x y z
N PRO A 1 11.47 -17.17 -11.08
CA PRO A 1 11.18 -16.11 -12.08
C PRO A 1 9.81 -16.39 -12.70
N TYR A 2 9.05 -15.34 -13.04
CA TYR A 2 7.77 -15.49 -13.73
C TYR A 2 7.98 -16.07 -15.14
N ARG A 3 7.02 -16.88 -15.62
CA ARG A 3 6.95 -17.37 -17.00
C ARG A 3 5.51 -17.24 -17.47
N PRO A 4 5.23 -16.46 -18.53
CA PRO A 4 3.86 -16.31 -19.02
C PRO A 4 3.35 -17.62 -19.61
N HIS A 5 2.03 -17.79 -19.56
CA HIS A 5 1.35 -18.85 -20.30
C HIS A 5 1.46 -18.57 -21.81
N PRO A 6 1.58 -19.58 -22.70
CA PRO A 6 1.75 -19.34 -24.15
C PRO A 6 0.66 -18.50 -24.82
N GLY A 7 -0.56 -18.51 -24.29
CA GLY A 7 -1.67 -17.65 -24.74
C GLY A 7 -2.04 -16.54 -23.75
N GLY A 8 -1.18 -16.26 -22.78
CA GLY A 8 -1.39 -15.23 -21.76
C GLY A 8 -0.64 -13.94 -22.06
N TYR A 9 -0.90 -12.92 -21.25
CA TYR A 9 -0.13 -11.67 -21.28
C TYR A 9 1.26 -11.87 -20.70
N GLU A 10 2.27 -11.22 -21.29
CA GLU A 10 3.65 -11.29 -20.81
C GLU A 10 3.85 -10.56 -19.49
N ASN A 11 3.11 -9.47 -19.27
CA ASN A 11 3.25 -8.62 -18.11
C ASN A 11 1.97 -7.83 -17.82
N GLY A 12 1.98 -7.11 -16.69
CA GLY A 12 0.83 -6.32 -16.27
C GLY A 12 0.45 -5.20 -17.25
N ALA A 13 1.40 -4.61 -17.99
CA ALA A 13 1.08 -3.54 -18.94
C ALA A 13 0.27 -4.08 -20.13
N GLU A 14 0.60 -5.26 -20.64
CA GLU A 14 -0.17 -5.91 -21.71
C GLU A 14 -1.58 -6.29 -21.26
N LEU A 15 -1.73 -6.75 -20.00
CA LEU A 15 -3.05 -7.01 -19.44
C LEU A 15 -3.90 -5.73 -19.39
N VAL A 16 -3.33 -4.59 -18.99
CA VAL A 16 -4.05 -3.29 -19.00
C VAL A 16 -4.53 -2.95 -20.42
N ALA A 17 -3.65 -3.06 -21.41
CA ALA A 17 -4.02 -2.80 -22.81
C ALA A 17 -5.15 -3.73 -23.28
N GLY A 18 -5.05 -5.02 -22.95
CA GLY A 18 -6.08 -6.00 -23.27
C GLY A 18 -7.43 -5.71 -22.60
N LEU A 19 -7.44 -5.27 -21.33
CA LEU A 19 -8.68 -4.90 -20.65
C LEU A 19 -9.36 -3.71 -21.31
N LYS A 20 -8.60 -2.70 -21.75
CA LYS A 20 -9.13 -1.51 -22.42
C LYS A 20 -9.73 -1.78 -23.81
N THR A 21 -9.42 -2.90 -24.46
CA THR A 21 -10.11 -3.28 -25.72
C THR A 21 -11.48 -3.90 -25.48
N ILE A 22 -11.75 -4.38 -24.27
CA ILE A 22 -13.01 -5.06 -23.91
C ILE A 22 -14.05 -4.04 -23.45
N ALA A 23 -13.68 -3.15 -22.53
CA ALA A 23 -14.56 -2.11 -22.02
C ALA A 23 -13.76 -0.98 -21.34
N ASP A 24 -14.43 0.12 -21.02
CA ASP A 24 -13.83 1.22 -20.27
C ASP A 24 -13.81 0.94 -18.76
N PHE A 25 -12.96 0.01 -18.34
CA PHE A 25 -12.75 -0.32 -16.93
C PHE A 25 -11.98 0.79 -16.20
N ASP A 26 -12.29 1.00 -14.93
CA ASP A 26 -11.39 1.68 -13.97
C ASP A 26 -10.29 0.70 -13.54
N ILE A 27 -9.03 1.00 -13.83
CA ILE A 27 -7.92 0.06 -13.70
C ILE A 27 -6.88 0.59 -12.72
N SER A 28 -6.73 -0.12 -11.61
CA SER A 28 -5.66 0.11 -10.64
C SER A 28 -4.50 -0.88 -10.84
N VAL A 29 -3.26 -0.40 -10.77
CA VAL A 29 -2.05 -1.23 -10.97
C VAL A 29 -1.10 -1.19 -9.77
N ALA A 30 -0.26 -2.22 -9.64
CA ALA A 30 0.73 -2.28 -8.57
C ALA A 30 1.92 -1.33 -8.83
N ALA A 31 2.37 -0.68 -7.75
CA ALA A 31 3.56 0.17 -7.65
C ALA A 31 4.48 -0.32 -6.51
N TYR A 32 5.79 -0.07 -6.58
CA TYR A 32 6.76 -0.62 -5.61
C TYR A 32 7.69 0.48 -5.09
N PRO A 33 7.42 1.06 -3.90
CA PRO A 33 8.23 2.13 -3.31
C PRO A 33 9.71 1.77 -3.16
N GLU A 34 10.00 0.47 -3.00
CA GLU A 34 11.34 -0.07 -2.81
C GLU A 34 11.87 -0.88 -4.02
N LYS A 35 11.27 -0.66 -5.21
CA LYS A 35 11.53 -1.42 -6.45
C LYS A 35 11.00 -2.85 -6.38
N HIS A 36 10.37 -3.34 -7.45
CA HIS A 36 9.99 -4.74 -7.53
C HIS A 36 11.24 -5.65 -7.42
N PRO A 37 11.19 -6.77 -6.66
CA PRO A 37 12.35 -7.64 -6.44
C PRO A 37 13.00 -8.20 -7.72
N GLN A 38 12.22 -8.33 -8.80
CA GLN A 38 12.69 -8.84 -10.09
C GLN A 38 13.09 -7.73 -11.07
N SER A 39 12.87 -6.47 -10.72
CA SER A 39 13.33 -5.35 -11.55
C SER A 39 14.83 -5.13 -11.31
N PRO A 40 15.64 -4.89 -12.34
CA PRO A 40 17.08 -4.68 -12.18
C PRO A 40 17.37 -3.40 -11.38
N ASP A 41 16.65 -2.31 -11.66
CA ASP A 41 16.79 -1.01 -11.03
C ASP A 41 15.45 -0.27 -10.93
N PHE A 42 15.45 0.89 -10.25
CA PHE A 42 14.26 1.74 -10.12
C PHE A 42 13.79 2.33 -11.45
N ALA A 43 14.71 2.61 -12.38
CA ALA A 43 14.36 3.22 -13.66
C ALA A 43 13.49 2.26 -14.49
N THR A 44 13.89 1.00 -14.56
CA THR A 44 13.16 -0.07 -15.23
C THR A 44 11.81 -0.33 -14.56
N ASP A 45 11.76 -0.30 -13.23
CA ASP A 45 10.50 -0.48 -12.47
C ASP A 45 9.49 0.66 -12.74
N ILE A 46 9.98 1.90 -12.78
CA ILE A 46 9.17 3.08 -13.07
C ILE A 46 8.77 3.12 -14.55
N GLU A 47 9.63 2.70 -15.47
CA GLU A 47 9.27 2.56 -16.89
C GLU A 47 8.13 1.54 -17.07
N MET A 48 8.18 0.41 -16.36
CA MET A 48 7.10 -0.57 -16.36
C MET A 48 5.80 0.02 -15.79
N LEU A 49 5.87 0.81 -14.71
CA LEU A 49 4.69 1.55 -14.23
C LEU A 49 4.18 2.51 -15.32
N LYS A 50 5.07 3.29 -15.95
CA LYS A 50 4.72 4.22 -17.04
C LYS A 50 3.97 3.49 -18.16
N ARG A 51 4.47 2.35 -18.61
CA ARG A 51 3.80 1.52 -19.65
C ARG A 51 2.39 1.11 -19.24
N LYS A 52 2.17 0.73 -17.98
CA LYS A 52 0.82 0.41 -17.47
C LYS A 52 -0.10 1.64 -17.52
N VAL A 53 0.41 2.82 -17.15
CA VAL A 53 -0.35 4.07 -17.20
C VAL A 53 -0.67 4.48 -18.64
N ASP A 54 0.32 4.45 -19.52
CA ASP A 54 0.17 4.77 -20.94
C ASP A 54 -0.85 3.83 -21.63
N ASN A 55 -0.98 2.59 -21.15
CA ASN A 55 -1.98 1.62 -21.62
C ASN A 55 -3.39 1.81 -21.02
N GLY A 56 -3.58 2.75 -20.10
CA GLY A 56 -4.90 3.13 -19.58
C GLY A 56 -5.15 2.85 -18.11
N ALA A 57 -4.12 2.57 -17.30
CA ALA A 57 -4.27 2.52 -15.85
C ALA A 57 -4.52 3.92 -15.27
N THR A 58 -5.51 4.04 -14.39
CA THR A 58 -6.01 5.31 -13.84
C THR A 58 -5.53 5.56 -12.41
N ARG A 59 -5.04 4.52 -11.72
CA ARG A 59 -4.52 4.60 -10.35
C ARG A 59 -3.41 3.58 -10.13
N ALA A 60 -2.44 3.91 -9.29
CA ALA A 60 -1.49 2.94 -8.76
C ALA A 60 -1.70 2.74 -7.26
N ILE A 61 -1.58 1.50 -6.80
CA ILE A 61 -1.58 1.14 -5.38
C ILE A 61 -0.21 0.58 -5.06
N THR A 62 0.46 1.15 -4.07
CA THR A 62 1.81 0.70 -3.71
C THR A 62 1.74 -0.62 -2.97
N GLN A 63 2.78 -1.45 -3.13
CA GLN A 63 3.15 -2.42 -2.11
C GLN A 63 3.32 -1.70 -0.77
N PHE A 64 3.10 -2.40 0.34
CA PHE A 64 3.32 -1.80 1.65
C PHE A 64 4.78 -1.42 1.88
N PHE A 65 4.95 -0.50 2.82
CA PHE A 65 6.21 0.02 3.30
C PHE A 65 6.03 0.38 4.78
N PHE A 66 7.12 0.52 5.53
CA PHE A 66 7.11 0.93 6.94
C PHE A 66 7.79 2.27 7.20
N ASP A 67 8.35 2.90 6.15
CA ASP A 67 8.98 4.21 6.20
C ASP A 67 8.29 5.15 5.20
N ASN A 68 7.64 6.18 5.71
CA ASN A 68 6.89 7.16 4.91
C ASN A 68 7.79 7.99 3.99
N ASP A 69 9.07 8.17 4.33
CA ASP A 69 10.02 8.86 3.47
C ASP A 69 10.36 8.02 2.23
N LEU A 70 10.27 6.68 2.30
CA LEU A 70 10.42 5.83 1.12
C LEU A 70 9.26 6.05 0.14
N TYR A 71 8.04 6.15 0.65
CA TYR A 71 6.88 6.46 -0.17
C TYR A 71 7.00 7.84 -0.82
N GLU A 72 7.36 8.88 -0.05
CA GLU A 72 7.51 10.23 -0.59
C GLU A 72 8.59 10.30 -1.68
N ARG A 73 9.78 9.76 -1.41
CA ARG A 73 10.86 9.66 -2.42
C ARG A 73 10.43 8.84 -3.64
N TYR A 74 9.58 7.83 -3.48
CA TYR A 74 9.03 7.08 -4.60
C TYR A 74 8.08 7.93 -5.44
N VAL A 75 7.15 8.64 -4.81
CA VAL A 75 6.23 9.55 -5.49
C VAL A 75 7.01 10.61 -6.28
N GLU A 76 8.05 11.21 -5.69
CA GLU A 76 8.92 12.15 -6.41
C GLU A 76 9.55 11.55 -7.67
N ARG A 77 10.09 10.32 -7.60
CA ARG A 77 10.66 9.63 -8.77
C ARG A 77 9.61 9.36 -9.84
N VAL A 78 8.42 8.93 -9.44
CA VAL A 78 7.28 8.69 -10.34
C VAL A 78 6.84 9.98 -11.03
N ARG A 79 6.77 11.11 -10.30
CA ARG A 79 6.46 12.42 -10.87
C ARG A 79 7.53 12.90 -11.85
N ARG A 80 8.81 12.72 -11.53
CA ARG A 80 9.93 13.03 -12.45
C ARG A 80 9.87 12.23 -13.75
N ALA A 81 9.28 11.04 -13.73
CA ALA A 81 9.04 10.22 -14.92
C ALA A 81 7.76 10.62 -15.72
N GLY A 82 7.09 11.70 -15.33
CA GLY A 82 5.91 12.23 -16.02
C GLY A 82 4.61 11.48 -15.73
N ILE A 83 4.55 10.69 -14.66
CA ILE A 83 3.36 9.93 -14.27
C ILE A 83 2.60 10.73 -13.20
N TYR A 84 1.34 11.12 -13.47
CA TYR A 84 0.54 11.99 -12.59
C TYR A 84 -0.75 11.38 -12.05
N ILE A 85 -1.03 10.10 -12.35
CA ILE A 85 -2.15 9.39 -11.74
C ILE A 85 -2.01 9.32 -10.20
N PRO A 86 -3.11 9.12 -9.45
CA PRO A 86 -3.06 8.89 -8.01
C PRO A 86 -2.17 7.69 -7.66
N ILE A 87 -1.27 7.88 -6.69
CA ILE A 87 -0.38 6.83 -6.14
C ILE A 87 -0.81 6.58 -4.71
N VAL A 88 -1.70 5.61 -4.50
CA VAL A 88 -2.31 5.32 -3.20
C VAL A 88 -1.36 4.45 -2.37
N PRO A 89 -0.96 4.87 -1.16
CA PRO A 89 -0.13 4.05 -0.29
C PRO A 89 -0.90 2.81 0.18
N GLY A 90 -0.28 1.66 -0.02
CA GLY A 90 -0.66 0.41 0.62
C GLY A 90 -0.14 0.37 2.05
N ILE A 91 -1.03 0.22 3.03
CA ILE A 91 -0.70 0.14 4.46
C ILE A 91 -1.00 -1.27 4.95
N GLN A 92 0.00 -1.93 5.52
CA GLN A 92 -0.17 -3.22 6.16
C GLN A 92 -0.09 -3.07 7.68
N PRO A 93 -1.22 -3.24 8.39
CA PRO A 93 -1.19 -3.35 9.84
C PRO A 93 -0.45 -4.63 10.27
N VAL A 94 0.50 -4.51 11.19
CA VAL A 94 1.40 -5.62 11.59
C VAL A 94 0.69 -6.59 12.54
N HIS A 95 -0.17 -7.46 12.02
CA HIS A 95 -0.88 -8.44 12.86
C HIS A 95 0.01 -9.55 13.42
N SER A 96 1.16 -9.79 12.81
CA SER A 96 2.17 -10.74 13.28
C SER A 96 3.52 -10.31 12.75
N PHE A 97 4.43 -9.94 13.65
CA PHE A 97 5.77 -9.48 13.27
C PHE A 97 6.53 -10.55 12.47
N LYS A 98 6.42 -11.82 12.87
CA LYS A 98 7.00 -12.95 12.14
C LYS A 98 6.46 -13.09 10.70
N GLN A 99 5.15 -12.89 10.51
CA GLN A 99 4.56 -12.94 9.17
C GLN A 99 5.01 -11.74 8.33
N VAL A 100 5.09 -10.56 8.94
CA VAL A 100 5.56 -9.34 8.29
C VAL A 100 7.02 -9.46 7.86
N ALA A 101 7.91 -9.95 8.73
CA ALA A 101 9.31 -10.17 8.38
C ALA A 101 9.45 -11.13 7.18
N ASN A 102 8.71 -12.24 7.20
CA ASN A 102 8.71 -13.21 6.10
C ASN A 102 8.12 -12.64 4.80
N PHE A 103 7.03 -11.87 4.89
CA PHE A 103 6.41 -11.27 3.71
C PHE A 103 7.28 -10.16 3.13
N SER A 104 7.87 -9.32 3.97
CA SER A 104 8.76 -8.22 3.56
C SER A 104 9.96 -8.75 2.77
N ALA A 105 10.57 -9.84 3.24
CA ALA A 105 11.65 -10.51 2.52
C ALA A 105 11.25 -11.01 1.12
N ARG A 106 9.98 -11.42 0.93
CA ARG A 106 9.45 -11.89 -0.37
C ARG A 106 8.99 -10.75 -1.26
N ALA A 107 8.46 -9.68 -0.66
CA ALA A 107 7.94 -8.50 -1.35
C ALA A 107 9.04 -7.49 -1.72
N GLY A 108 10.24 -7.64 -1.14
CA GLY A 108 11.34 -6.68 -1.29
C GLY A 108 11.14 -5.42 -0.46
N ALA A 109 10.35 -5.49 0.61
CA ALA A 109 10.14 -4.39 1.54
C ALA A 109 11.14 -4.47 2.71
N HIS A 110 11.61 -3.33 3.19
CA HIS A 110 12.51 -3.20 4.32
C HIS A 110 11.71 -3.11 5.62
N VAL A 111 12.14 -3.85 6.65
CA VAL A 111 11.63 -3.72 8.02
C VAL A 111 12.66 -2.92 8.82
N PRO A 112 12.34 -1.68 9.24
CA PRO A 112 13.26 -0.85 10.02
C PRO A 112 13.61 -1.47 11.38
N GLY A 113 14.81 -1.20 11.88
CA GLY A 113 15.27 -1.69 13.19
C GLY A 113 14.37 -1.25 14.35
N TRP A 114 13.95 0.02 14.35
CA TRP A 114 13.02 0.56 15.35
C TRP A 114 11.69 -0.21 15.40
N LEU A 115 11.24 -0.74 14.26
CA LEU A 115 10.00 -1.52 14.21
C LEU A 115 10.20 -2.87 14.89
N ALA A 116 11.34 -3.52 14.67
CA ALA A 116 11.68 -4.76 15.34
C ALA A 116 11.78 -4.58 16.87
N GLU A 117 12.42 -3.50 17.32
CA GLU A 117 12.55 -3.15 18.75
C GLU A 117 11.19 -3.00 19.43
N ARG A 118 10.20 -2.37 18.78
CA ARG A 118 8.84 -2.23 19.34
C ARG A 118 8.12 -3.57 19.54
N PHE A 119 8.47 -4.60 18.77
CA PHE A 119 7.85 -5.92 18.85
C PHE A 119 8.66 -6.94 19.67
N GLU A 120 9.83 -6.56 20.17
CA GLU A 120 10.70 -7.44 20.94
C GLU A 120 10.01 -7.95 22.21
N GLY A 121 10.07 -9.27 22.45
CA GLY A 121 9.50 -9.89 23.65
C GLY A 121 7.98 -10.11 23.62
N LEU A 122 7.27 -9.69 22.56
CA LEU A 122 5.81 -9.80 22.46
C LEU A 122 5.32 -11.15 21.90
N ASP A 123 6.20 -12.12 21.64
CA ASP A 123 5.86 -13.41 21.01
C ASP A 123 4.79 -14.21 21.77
N LYS A 124 4.71 -14.02 23.09
CA LYS A 124 3.76 -14.71 23.98
C LYS A 124 2.71 -13.77 24.59
N ASP A 125 2.65 -12.52 24.12
CA ASP A 125 1.69 -11.51 24.56
C ASP A 125 0.90 -10.96 23.36
N PRO A 126 -0.13 -11.69 22.89
CA PRO A 126 -0.90 -11.31 21.73
C PRO A 126 -1.71 -10.02 21.94
N GLN A 127 -2.04 -9.67 23.18
CA GLN A 127 -2.81 -8.47 23.48
C GLN A 127 -1.94 -7.22 23.33
N THR A 128 -0.76 -7.20 23.94
CA THR A 128 0.19 -6.09 23.79
C THR A 128 0.70 -6.00 22.36
N HIS A 129 0.95 -7.15 21.70
CA HIS A 129 1.31 -7.20 20.28
C HIS A 129 0.30 -6.45 19.40
N ALA A 130 -0.99 -6.73 19.58
CA ALA A 130 -2.04 -6.08 18.83
C ALA A 130 -2.10 -4.56 19.09
N LEU A 131 -1.89 -4.11 20.33
CA LEU A 131 -1.86 -2.68 20.68
C LEU A 131 -0.67 -1.96 20.03
N VAL A 132 0.52 -2.55 20.07
CA VAL A 132 1.72 -2.00 19.43
C VAL A 132 1.55 -1.93 17.91
N ALA A 133 1.03 -3.00 17.30
CA ALA A 133 0.71 -3.01 15.88
C ALA A 133 -0.28 -1.93 15.49
N SER A 134 -1.25 -1.68 16.37
CA SER A 134 -2.24 -0.63 16.15
C SER A 134 -1.63 0.76 16.18
N ALA A 135 -0.81 1.03 17.19
CA ALA A 135 -0.11 2.29 17.35
C ALA A 135 0.83 2.58 16.16
N VAL A 136 1.63 1.59 15.73
CA VAL A 136 2.54 1.75 14.59
C VAL A 136 1.79 2.09 13.31
N ALA A 137 0.73 1.35 12.99
CA ALA A 137 -0.04 1.60 11.76
C ALA A 137 -0.77 2.96 11.83
N ALA A 138 -1.26 3.35 13.01
CA ALA A 138 -1.87 4.66 13.21
C ALA A 138 -0.86 5.80 13.04
N GLU A 139 0.32 5.70 13.66
CA GLU A 139 1.41 6.67 13.52
C GLU A 139 1.79 6.86 12.05
N GLN A 140 1.97 5.75 11.32
CA GLN A 140 2.29 5.78 9.90
C GLN A 140 1.23 6.52 9.08
N VAL A 141 -0.05 6.22 9.32
CA VAL A 141 -1.15 6.81 8.56
C VAL A 141 -1.35 8.29 8.93
N MET A 142 -1.24 8.65 10.21
CA MET A 142 -1.36 10.05 10.64
C MET A 142 -0.25 10.92 10.05
N ASP A 143 1.00 10.46 10.04
CA ASP A 143 2.10 11.17 9.38
C ASP A 143 1.84 11.33 7.86
N LEU A 144 1.34 10.30 7.18
CA LEU A 144 0.96 10.42 5.76
C LEU A 144 -0.16 11.45 5.54
N VAL A 145 -1.16 11.51 6.44
CA VAL A 145 -2.22 12.53 6.39
C VAL A 145 -1.64 13.93 6.57
N GLU A 146 -0.73 14.13 7.52
CA GLU A 146 -0.04 15.41 7.73
C GLU A 146 0.78 15.85 6.52
N ARG A 147 1.34 14.88 5.77
CA ARG A 147 2.02 15.10 4.48
C ARG A 147 1.06 15.32 3.31
N GLY A 148 -0.25 15.33 3.54
CA GLY A 148 -1.28 15.63 2.54
C GLY A 148 -1.82 14.42 1.76
N VAL A 149 -1.57 13.20 2.22
CA VAL A 149 -2.19 11.99 1.64
C VAL A 149 -3.65 11.88 2.10
N GLY A 150 -4.58 11.82 1.13
CA GLY A 150 -6.02 11.67 1.39
C GLY A 150 -6.60 10.28 1.10
N ASP A 151 -5.87 9.43 0.39
CA ASP A 151 -6.31 8.09 -0.02
C ASP A 151 -5.42 7.02 0.59
N PHE A 152 -6.01 5.92 1.06
CA PHE A 152 -5.28 4.79 1.65
C PHE A 152 -5.82 3.45 1.15
N HIS A 153 -4.93 2.48 0.97
CA HIS A 153 -5.30 1.08 0.73
C HIS A 153 -4.83 0.20 1.88
N PHE A 154 -5.74 -0.40 2.62
CA PHE A 154 -5.39 -1.26 3.77
C PHE A 154 -5.35 -2.73 3.40
N TYR A 155 -4.23 -3.39 3.66
CA TYR A 155 -4.11 -4.85 3.61
C TYR A 155 -4.68 -5.46 4.89
N THR A 156 -6.00 -5.66 4.92
CA THR A 156 -6.74 -6.09 6.13
C THR A 156 -6.41 -7.50 6.61
N MET A 157 -5.94 -8.38 5.71
CA MET A 157 -5.75 -9.81 6.00
C MET A 157 -7.00 -10.47 6.60
N ASN A 158 -8.18 -10.06 6.13
CA ASN A 158 -9.51 -10.46 6.64
C ASN A 158 -9.77 -10.09 8.11
N ARG A 159 -9.10 -9.04 8.64
CA ARG A 159 -9.30 -8.51 9.99
C ARG A 159 -9.65 -7.02 9.92
N ALA A 160 -10.81 -6.64 10.45
CA ALA A 160 -11.35 -5.29 10.30
C ALA A 160 -11.00 -4.36 11.46
N ASP A 161 -10.92 -4.86 12.69
CA ASP A 161 -10.91 -4.04 13.93
C ASP A 161 -9.84 -2.92 13.91
N LEU A 162 -8.62 -3.29 13.52
CA LEU A 162 -7.51 -2.34 13.45
C LEU A 162 -7.71 -1.29 12.35
N VAL A 163 -8.04 -1.73 11.14
CA VAL A 163 -8.28 -0.82 10.02
C VAL A 163 -9.45 0.12 10.31
N PHE A 164 -10.51 -0.39 10.95
CA PHE A 164 -11.64 0.42 11.37
C PHE A 164 -11.24 1.49 12.39
N ALA A 165 -10.44 1.12 13.41
CA ALA A 165 -9.92 2.07 14.39
C ALA A 165 -9.06 3.16 13.74
N ILE A 166 -8.17 2.77 12.79
CA ILE A 166 -7.34 3.73 12.03
C ILE A 166 -8.21 4.70 11.24
N CYS A 167 -9.17 4.21 10.47
CA CYS A 167 -10.12 5.05 9.75
C CYS A 167 -10.80 6.06 10.68
N HIS A 168 -11.25 5.62 11.85
CA HIS A 168 -11.87 6.51 12.83
C HIS A 168 -10.92 7.60 13.34
N MET A 169 -9.66 7.25 13.62
CA MET A 169 -8.64 8.20 14.09
C MET A 169 -8.34 9.29 13.06
N ILE A 170 -8.37 8.96 11.77
CA ILE A 170 -8.18 9.95 10.68
C ILE A 170 -9.48 10.63 10.22
N GLY A 171 -10.56 10.49 10.99
CA GLY A 171 -11.83 11.17 10.73
C GLY A 171 -12.74 10.50 9.70
N ILE A 172 -12.39 9.31 9.20
CA ILE A 172 -13.25 8.49 8.34
C ILE A 172 -14.23 7.72 9.22
N ARG A 173 -15.50 8.08 9.14
CA ARG A 173 -16.59 7.50 9.95
C ARG A 173 -17.60 6.77 9.09
N SER A 174 -18.30 5.80 9.67
CA SER A 174 -19.47 5.20 9.01
C SER A 174 -20.56 6.26 8.81
N HIS A 175 -21.26 6.18 7.68
CA HIS A 175 -22.34 7.12 7.35
C HIS A 175 -23.49 7.10 8.38
N GLU A 176 -23.74 5.98 9.07
CA GLU A 176 -24.75 5.92 10.15
C GLU A 176 -24.36 6.74 11.38
N ALA A 177 -23.06 6.83 11.73
CA ALA A 177 -22.60 7.61 12.88
C ALA A 177 -22.67 9.13 12.63
N ALA A 178 -22.56 9.57 11.36
CA ALA A 178 -22.66 10.98 10.99
C ALA A 178 -24.10 11.54 11.11
N ALA A 179 -25.12 10.70 10.89
CA ALA A 179 -26.53 11.08 11.01
C ALA A 179 -26.99 11.18 12.48
N ALA A 180 -26.44 10.35 13.38
CA ALA A 180 -26.76 10.41 14.81
C ALA A 180 -26.15 11.64 15.53
N GLY A 181 -25.01 12.15 15.03
CA GLY A 181 -24.33 13.31 15.61
C GLY A 181 -24.95 14.67 15.24
N SER A 182 -25.69 14.77 14.13
CA SER A 182 -26.37 16.02 13.74
C SER A 182 -27.77 16.16 14.35
N ALA A 183 -28.37 15.06 14.82
CA ALA A 183 -29.66 15.08 15.51
C ALA A 183 -29.55 15.43 17.01
N ALA A 184 -28.32 15.50 17.54
CA ALA A 184 -28.03 15.79 18.94
C ALA A 184 -27.39 17.18 19.17
N ALA A 185 -27.35 18.03 18.14
CA ALA A 185 -26.81 19.40 18.16
C ALA A 185 -27.92 20.45 18.00
#